data_AF-A0A845G3V5-F1
#
_entry.id   AF-A0A845G3V5-F1
#
_cell.length_a   1.000
_cell.length_b   1.000
_cell.length_c   1.000
_cell.angle_alpha   90.00
_cell.angle_beta   90.00
_cell.angle_gamma   90.00
#
_symmetry.space_group_name_H-M   'P 1'
#
loop_
_entity.id
_entity.type
_entity.pdbx_description
1 polymer ?
#
loop_
_entity_poly.entity_id
_entity_poly.type
_entity_poly.pdbx_seq_one_letter_code
_entity_poly.pdbx_strand_id
1 'polypeptide(L)'
;MSSAMAGTDPRQPDGAAARQRVLVLTDIGNEPDDQMSLVRLLVYANALDIEGLVATTSTWQKERTRADTIAELVDAYAEVRPNLLLHAAGWPEAAALKAVIAAGPPGYGMAAVRAQRPSGQP
;
A
#
# COMPACT_ATOMS: atom_id res chain seq x y z
N MET A 1 20.34 -37.34 -0.24
CA MET A 1 20.31 -35.86 -0.36
C MET A 1 19.43 -35.51 -1.54
N SER A 2 18.27 -34.92 -1.29
CA SER A 2 17.59 -33.91 -2.12
C SER A 2 16.17 -33.77 -1.58
N SER A 3 15.92 -32.74 -0.79
CA SER A 3 14.55 -32.32 -0.44
C SER A 3 14.13 -31.31 -1.49
N ALA A 4 13.11 -31.63 -2.27
CA ALA A 4 12.54 -30.71 -3.24
C ALA A 4 11.89 -29.53 -2.49
N MET A 5 12.25 -28.31 -2.88
CA MET A 5 11.60 -27.08 -2.42
C MET A 5 10.13 -27.12 -2.84
N ALA A 6 9.23 -27.30 -1.88
CA ALA A 6 7.79 -27.17 -2.11
C ALA A 6 7.48 -25.72 -2.47
N GLY A 7 7.06 -25.47 -3.71
CA GLY A 7 6.51 -24.18 -4.12
C GLY A 7 5.23 -23.91 -3.35
N THR A 8 5.15 -22.75 -2.70
CA THR A 8 3.94 -22.27 -2.04
C THR A 8 2.87 -21.95 -3.08
N ASP A 9 1.68 -22.56 -2.94
CA ASP A 9 0.51 -22.24 -3.77
C ASP A 9 0.01 -20.83 -3.39
N PRO A 10 0.00 -19.86 -4.32
CA PRO A 10 -0.44 -18.48 -4.04
C PRO A 10 -1.92 -18.36 -3.67
N ARG A 11 -2.69 -19.46 -3.75
CA ARG A 11 -4.12 -19.54 -3.40
C ARG A 11 -4.36 -20.15 -2.02
N GLN A 12 -3.35 -20.72 -1.36
CA GLN A 12 -3.50 -21.14 0.03
C GLN A 12 -3.49 -19.88 0.90
N PRO A 13 -4.48 -19.66 1.77
CA PRO A 13 -4.34 -18.65 2.81
C PRO A 13 -3.13 -19.06 3.63
N ASP A 14 -2.16 -18.16 3.77
CA ASP A 14 -1.03 -18.38 4.65
C ASP A 14 -1.59 -18.78 6.03
N GLY A 15 -1.03 -19.83 6.63
CA GLY A 15 -1.56 -20.44 7.85
C GLY A 15 -1.86 -19.39 8.92
N ALA A 16 -2.77 -19.70 9.87
CA ALA A 16 -3.40 -18.79 10.85
C ALA A 16 -2.50 -17.82 11.66
N ALA A 17 -1.19 -17.85 11.47
CA ALA A 17 -0.18 -16.94 12.01
C ALA A 17 0.30 -15.84 11.02
N ALA A 18 -0.17 -15.80 9.76
CA ALA A 18 0.22 -14.77 8.81
C ALA A 18 -0.57 -13.46 9.00
N ARG A 19 0.13 -12.33 8.94
CA ARG A 19 -0.50 -11.00 9.03
C ARG A 19 -1.46 -10.80 7.86
N GLN A 20 -2.58 -10.12 8.12
CA GLN A 20 -3.54 -9.83 7.07
C GLN A 20 -2.90 -8.94 6.00
N ARG A 21 -2.96 -9.40 4.75
CA ARG A 21 -2.49 -8.68 3.57
C ARG A 21 -3.49 -7.60 3.18
N VAL A 22 -3.00 -6.38 2.92
CA VAL A 22 -3.82 -5.19 2.63
C VAL A 22 -3.23 -4.41 1.46
N LEU A 23 -4.11 -4.00 0.54
CA LEU A 23 -3.83 -2.99 -0.48
C LEU A 23 -4.84 -1.84 -0.29
N VAL A 24 -4.33 -0.61 -0.26
CA VAL A 24 -5.13 0.60 -0.04
C VAL A 24 -5.18 1.43 -1.32
N LEU A 25 -6.40 1.79 -1.72
CA LEU A 25 -6.68 2.78 -2.76
C LEU A 25 -7.26 4.02 -2.07
N THR A 26 -6.70 5.20 -2.32
CA THR A 26 -7.11 6.44 -1.66
C THR A 26 -7.04 7.62 -2.63
N ASP A 27 -8.00 8.53 -2.57
CA ASP A 27 -7.98 9.84 -3.23
C ASP A 27 -7.35 10.95 -2.38
N ILE A 28 -6.35 10.54 -1.59
CA ILE A 28 -5.59 11.38 -0.65
C ILE A 28 -5.28 12.78 -1.20
N GLY A 29 -5.46 13.78 -0.33
CA GLY A 29 -5.34 15.19 -0.71
C GLY A 29 -6.60 15.77 -1.36
N ASN A 30 -7.70 15.02 -1.39
CA ASN A 30 -9.05 15.57 -1.56
C ASN A 30 -9.58 16.13 -0.24
N GLU A 31 -9.59 15.31 0.81
CA GLU A 31 -10.05 15.64 2.15
C GLU A 31 -8.97 15.27 3.20
N PRO A 32 -9.02 15.87 4.41
CA PRO A 32 -8.03 15.59 5.45
C PRO A 32 -8.12 14.19 6.07
N ASP A 33 -9.27 13.50 5.96
CA ASP A 33 -9.54 12.21 6.59
C ASP A 33 -8.76 11.04 5.96
N ASP A 34 -8.49 11.07 4.66
CA ASP A 34 -7.58 10.11 4.00
C ASP A 34 -6.17 10.13 4.60
N GLN A 35 -5.64 11.34 4.85
CA GLN A 35 -4.34 11.51 5.47
C GLN A 35 -4.35 11.00 6.91
N MET A 36 -5.39 11.33 7.69
CA MET A 36 -5.54 10.85 9.07
C MET A 36 -5.66 9.32 9.14
N SER A 37 -6.43 8.72 8.22
CA SER A 37 -6.61 7.28 8.13
C SER A 37 -5.30 6.58 7.71
N LEU A 38 -4.52 7.16 6.80
CA LEU A 38 -3.20 6.65 6.42
C LEU A 38 -2.19 6.76 7.57
N VAL A 39 -2.18 7.86 8.33
CA VAL A 39 -1.38 7.96 9.57
C VAL A 39 -1.74 6.84 10.54
N ARG A 40 -3.05 6.59 10.74
CA ARG A 40 -3.51 5.48 11.60
C ARG A 40 -3.06 4.12 11.08
N LEU A 41 -3.11 3.90 9.76
CA LEU A 41 -2.62 2.67 9.16
C LEU A 41 -1.12 2.46 9.42
N LEU A 42 -0.30 3.50 9.22
CA LEU A 42 1.16 3.43 9.38
C LEU A 42 1.57 3.06 10.81
N VAL A 43 0.89 3.60 11.82
CA VAL A 43 1.18 3.24 13.23
C VAL A 43 0.67 1.85 13.63
N TYR A 44 -0.18 1.22 12.81
CA TYR A 44 -0.61 -0.19 12.94
C TYR A 44 0.12 -1.15 11.99
N ALA A 45 1.09 -0.68 11.21
CA ALA A 45 1.74 -1.47 10.15
C ALA A 45 2.52 -2.68 10.67
N ASN A 46 2.77 -2.81 11.97
CA ASN A 46 3.33 -4.03 12.55
C ASN A 46 2.36 -5.22 12.52
N ALA A 47 1.05 -4.97 12.55
CA ALA A 47 0.02 -6.01 12.57
C ALA A 47 -0.48 -6.41 11.18
N LEU A 48 -0.06 -5.69 10.13
CA LEU A 48 -0.54 -5.86 8.76
C LEU A 48 0.61 -6.14 7.81
N ASP A 49 0.30 -6.75 6.67
CA ASP A 49 1.21 -6.84 5.53
C ASP A 49 0.71 -5.91 4.43
N ILE A 50 1.36 -4.75 4.27
CA ILE A 50 0.94 -3.70 3.34
C ILE A 50 1.58 -3.98 1.98
N GLU A 51 0.75 -4.36 1.01
CA GLU A 51 1.21 -4.72 -0.34
C GLU A 51 1.10 -3.58 -1.35
N GLY A 52 0.33 -2.54 -1.02
CA GLY A 52 0.11 -1.42 -1.92
C GLY A 52 -0.50 -0.22 -1.22
N LEU A 53 0.09 0.95 -1.48
CA LEU A 53 -0.44 2.26 -1.11
C LEU A 53 -0.64 3.06 -2.40
N VAL A 54 -1.84 3.02 -2.96
CA VAL A 54 -2.11 3.49 -4.32
C VAL A 54 -2.97 4.75 -4.29
N ALA A 55 -2.38 5.86 -4.72
CA ALA A 55 -3.12 7.11 -4.92
C ALA A 55 -4.00 6.99 -6.18
N THR A 56 -5.30 7.18 -6.04
CA THR A 56 -6.30 7.11 -7.12
C THR A 56 -7.16 8.37 -7.14
N THR A 57 -8.06 8.45 -8.11
CA THR A 57 -9.08 9.50 -8.20
C THR A 57 -10.41 9.07 -7.61
N SER A 58 -11.29 10.02 -7.31
CA SER A 58 -12.67 9.79 -6.84
C SER A 58 -13.67 10.70 -7.54
N THR A 59 -14.95 10.64 -7.12
CA THR A 59 -15.99 11.60 -7.53
C THR A 59 -15.64 13.05 -7.18
N TRP A 60 -14.83 13.26 -6.15
CA TRP A 60 -14.48 14.56 -5.60
C TRP A 60 -13.07 15.01 -6.03
N GLN A 61 -12.20 14.07 -6.42
CA GLN A 61 -10.89 14.34 -7.02
C GLN A 61 -10.71 13.55 -8.33
N LYS A 62 -11.15 14.12 -9.45
CA LYS A 62 -11.32 13.37 -10.72
C LYS A 62 -10.08 13.26 -11.61
N GLU A 63 -9.11 14.16 -11.45
CA GLU A 63 -8.09 14.41 -12.50
C GLU A 63 -6.65 14.32 -11.99
N ARG A 64 -6.45 14.12 -10.68
CA ARG A 64 -5.12 14.09 -10.06
C ARG A 64 -5.00 12.95 -9.08
N THR A 65 -3.79 12.45 -8.93
CA THR A 65 -3.38 11.48 -7.90
C THR A 65 -2.26 12.10 -7.08
N ARG A 66 -2.25 11.86 -5.76
CA ARG A 66 -1.25 12.44 -4.85
C ARG A 66 -0.39 11.39 -4.15
N ALA A 67 0.33 10.58 -4.93
CA ALA A 67 1.29 9.61 -4.40
C ALA A 67 2.46 10.27 -3.64
N ASP A 68 2.76 11.53 -3.97
CA ASP A 68 3.67 12.40 -3.23
C ASP A 68 3.24 12.56 -1.76
N THR A 69 1.94 12.81 -1.52
CA THR A 69 1.41 12.96 -0.15
C THR A 69 1.53 11.65 0.64
N ILE A 70 1.38 10.48 0.00
CA ILE A 70 1.64 9.19 0.65
C ILE A 70 3.13 9.09 1.05
N ALA A 71 4.04 9.47 0.15
CA ALA A 71 5.47 9.43 0.42
C ALA A 71 5.88 10.38 1.56
N GLU A 72 5.32 11.59 1.61
CA GLU A 72 5.51 12.57 2.69
C GLU A 72 5.07 12.00 4.05
N LEU A 73 3.93 11.31 4.11
CA LEU A 73 3.46 10.67 5.33
C LEU A 73 4.32 9.47 5.74
N VAL A 74 4.86 8.72 4.79
CA VAL A 74 5.83 7.65 5.06
C VAL A 74 7.16 8.22 5.58
N ASP A 75 7.57 9.39 5.09
CA ASP A 75 8.75 10.10 5.63
C ASP A 75 8.52 10.55 7.08
N ALA A 76 7.36 11.14 7.39
CA ALA A 76 7.00 11.47 8.76
C ALA A 76 6.92 10.22 9.67
N TYR A 77 6.39 9.11 9.15
CA TYR A 77 6.43 7.82 9.85
C TYR A 77 7.85 7.36 10.17
N ALA A 78 8.81 7.56 9.25
CA ALA A 78 10.21 7.16 9.44
C ALA A 78 10.83 7.86 10.66
N GLU A 79 10.47 9.12 10.90
CA GLU A 79 10.96 9.89 12.05
C GLU A 79 10.49 9.31 13.40
N VAL A 80 9.26 8.79 13.45
CA VAL A 80 8.67 8.25 14.69
C VAL A 80 8.87 6.74 14.87
N ARG A 81 9.24 6.02 13.81
CA ARG A 81 9.45 4.57 13.84
C ARG A 81 10.41 4.09 14.95
N PRO A 82 11.54 4.77 15.25
CA PRO A 82 12.41 4.37 16.36
C PRO A 82 11.67 4.32 17.71
N ASN A 83 10.72 5.23 17.94
CA ASN A 83 9.91 5.24 19.16
C ASN A 83 8.87 4.10 19.15
N LEU A 84 8.24 3.82 18.01
CA LEU A 84 7.29 2.69 17.87
C LEU A 84 7.96 1.35 18.20
N LEU A 85 9.20 1.17 17.77
CA LEU A 85 9.99 -0.04 18.05
C LEU A 85 10.29 -0.27 19.53
N LEU A 86 10.14 0.75 20.40
CA LEU A 86 10.23 0.58 21.85
C LEU A 86 9.00 -0.15 22.44
N HIS A 87 7.88 -0.16 21.71
CA HIS A 87 6.61 -0.71 22.18
C HIS A 87 6.31 -2.12 21.67
N ALA A 88 6.76 -2.47 20.46
CA ALA A 88 6.70 -3.82 19.90
C ALA A 88 7.65 -3.97 18.68
N ALA A 89 7.78 -5.19 18.18
CA ALA A 89 8.50 -5.45 16.93
C ALA A 89 7.55 -5.42 15.71
N GLY A 90 8.13 -5.51 14.52
CA GLY A 90 7.40 -5.80 13.27
C GLY A 90 6.99 -4.59 12.45
N TRP A 91 7.27 -3.36 12.91
CA TRP A 91 7.05 -2.15 12.10
C TRP A 91 7.99 -2.12 10.89
N PRO A 92 7.45 -2.02 9.65
CA PRO A 92 8.25 -2.07 8.43
C PRO A 92 9.20 -0.88 8.31
N GLU A 93 10.29 -1.06 7.59
CA GLU A 93 11.16 0.06 7.20
C GLU A 93 10.40 1.01 6.26
N ALA A 94 10.65 2.31 6.37
CA ALA A 94 10.03 3.29 5.48
C ALA A 94 10.36 3.02 4.01
N ALA A 95 11.56 2.50 3.71
CA ALA A 95 11.93 2.10 2.35
C ALA A 95 11.03 0.98 1.79
N ALA A 96 10.60 0.02 2.63
CA ALA A 96 9.70 -1.04 2.21
C ALA A 96 8.30 -0.49 1.92
N LEU A 97 7.81 0.43 2.76
CA LEU A 97 6.54 1.12 2.52
C LEU A 97 6.59 1.97 1.25
N LYS A 98 7.69 2.70 1.01
CA LYS A 98 7.87 3.48 -0.22
C LYS A 98 7.90 2.62 -1.48
N ALA A 99 8.45 1.41 -1.40
CA ALA A 99 8.52 0.50 -2.54
C ALA A 99 7.15 0.03 -3.04
N VAL A 100 6.12 0.08 -2.20
CA VAL A 100 4.74 -0.31 -2.55
C VAL A 100 3.82 0.88 -2.82
N ILE A 101 4.36 2.11 -2.84
CA ILE A 101 3.60 3.31 -3.25
C ILE A 101 3.44 3.29 -4.77
N ALA A 102 2.21 3.48 -5.25
CA ALA A 102 1.93 3.64 -6.67
C ALA A 102 0.92 4.75 -6.92
N ALA A 103 0.84 5.20 -8.17
CA ALA A 103 -0.21 6.08 -8.66
C ALA A 103 -1.08 5.32 -9.66
N GLY A 104 -2.40 5.38 -9.46
CA GLY A 104 -3.38 4.96 -10.44
C GLY A 104 -3.45 5.92 -11.63
N PRO A 105 -4.32 5.64 -12.62
CA PRO A 105 -4.51 6.54 -13.76
C PRO A 105 -5.08 7.89 -13.31
N PRO A 106 -4.58 9.02 -13.85
CA PRO A 106 -5.14 10.34 -13.59
C PRO A 106 -6.42 10.52 -14.44
N GLY A 107 -7.54 10.04 -13.91
CA GLY A 107 -8.86 10.21 -14.52
C GLY A 107 -9.95 9.49 -13.74
N TYR A 108 -11.20 9.91 -13.92
CA TYR A 108 -12.32 9.42 -13.14
C TYR A 108 -13.03 8.20 -13.74
N GLY A 109 -13.20 7.15 -12.93
CA GLY A 109 -14.03 6.00 -13.23
C GLY A 109 -13.62 5.25 -14.51
N MET A 110 -14.61 4.72 -15.24
CA MET A 110 -14.37 3.94 -16.46
C MET A 110 -13.74 4.76 -17.60
N ALA A 111 -13.84 6.09 -17.58
CA ALA A 111 -13.18 6.93 -18.57
C ALA A 111 -11.65 6.86 -18.48
N ALA A 112 -11.12 6.56 -17.29
CA ALA A 112 -9.69 6.43 -17.02
C ALA A 112 -9.16 5.03 -17.31
N VAL A 113 -10.05 4.04 -17.38
CA VAL A 113 -9.75 2.71 -17.88
C VAL A 113 -9.63 2.81 -19.39
N ARG A 114 -8.46 3.26 -19.88
CA ARG A 114 -8.13 3.09 -21.30
C ARG A 114 -8.21 1.60 -21.61
N ALA A 115 -8.72 1.25 -22.79
CA ALA A 115 -8.60 -0.07 -23.38
C ALA A 115 -7.11 -0.41 -23.65
N GLN A 116 -6.31 -0.63 -22.61
CA GLN A 116 -4.91 -0.97 -22.75
C GLN A 116 -4.77 -2.48 -22.64
N ARG A 117 -4.51 -3.06 -23.81
CA ARG A 117 -3.71 -4.26 -24.08
C ARG A 117 -4.15 -5.54 -23.35
N PRO A 118 -4.68 -6.56 -24.04
CA PRO A 118 -4.86 -7.86 -23.41
C PRO A 118 -3.52 -8.32 -22.81
N SER A 119 -3.59 -8.82 -21.59
CA SER A 119 -2.46 -9.35 -20.83
C SER A 119 -1.83 -10.53 -21.57
N GLY A 120 -0.78 -10.26 -22.35
CA GLY A 120 0.03 -11.31 -22.96
C GLY A 120 0.46 -10.99 -24.39
N GLN A 121 1.59 -10.31 -24.53
CA GLN A 121 2.57 -10.57 -25.60
C GLN A 121 3.89 -9.89 -25.18
N PRO A 122 5.05 -10.54 -25.45
CA PRO A 122 6.36 -10.09 -24.97
C PRO A 122 6.70 -8.67 -25.41
#